data_AF-A0A349Z5P5-F1
#
_entry.id   AF-A0A349Z5P5-F1
#
_cell.length_a   1.000
_cell.length_b   1.000
_cell.length_c   1.000
_cell.angle_alpha   90.00
_cell.angle_beta   90.00
_cell.angle_gamma   90.00
#
_symmetry.space_group_name_H-M   'P 1'
#
loop_
_entity.id
_entity.type
_entity.pdbx_description
1 polymer ?
#
loop_
_entity_poly.entity_id
_entity_poly.type
_entity_poly.pdbx_seq_one_letter_code
_entity_poly.pdbx_strand_id
1 'polypeptide(L)' 'MIEMNLTAARITNPDVKVIGVSVNTSSVSEDEALVYCKSVTEQLGLPCVDPIRHGVGALVEALE' A
#
# COMPACT_ATOMS: atom_id res chain seq x y z
N MET A 1 -2.39 8.74 10.96
CA MET A 1 -3.35 7.65 10.73
C MET A 1 -2.68 6.26 10.76
N ILE A 2 -1.60 6.02 10.00
CA ILE A 2 -0.88 4.72 9.99
C ILE A 2 -0.44 4.27 11.40
N GLU A 3 0.24 5.15 12.15
CA GLU A 3 0.68 4.88 13.54
C GLU A 3 -0.46 4.46 14.48
N MET A 4 -1.62 5.11 14.37
CA MET A 4 -2.77 4.79 15.22
C MET A 4 -3.34 3.40 14.89
N ASN A 5 -3.41 3.05 13.61
CA ASN A 5 -3.82 1.72 13.17
C ASN A 5 -2.81 0.65 13.61
N LEU A 6 -1.51 0.91 13.52
CA LEU A 6 -0.47 0.01 14.03
C LEU A 6 -0.60 -0.20 15.54
N THR A 7 -0.82 0.88 16.30
CA THR A 7 -1.03 0.80 17.75
C THR A 7 -2.23 -0.10 18.08
N ALA A 8 -3.35 0.06 17.37
CA ALA A 8 -4.52 -0.79 17.58
C ALA A 8 -4.28 -2.25 17.17
N ALA A 9 -3.62 -2.48 16.03
CA ALA A 9 -3.37 -3.83 15.52
C ALA A 9 -2.38 -4.63 16.39
N ARG A 10 -1.43 -3.96 17.05
CA ARG A 10 -0.49 -4.60 17.98
C ARG A 10 -1.16 -5.27 19.18
N ILE A 11 -2.41 -4.93 19.49
CA ILE A 11 -3.19 -5.59 20.54
C ILE A 11 -3.43 -7.07 20.19
N THR A 12 -3.68 -7.39 18.92
CA THR A 12 -3.98 -8.77 18.47
C THR A 12 -2.82 -9.44 17.75
N ASN A 13 -1.90 -8.66 17.18
CA ASN A 13 -0.68 -9.17 16.54
C ASN A 13 0.51 -8.25 16.87
N PRO A 14 1.36 -8.62 17.86
CA PRO A 14 2.53 -7.84 18.23
C PRO A 14 3.51 -7.58 17.06
N ASP A 15 3.56 -8.49 16.09
CA ASP A 15 4.48 -8.45 14.94
C ASP A 15 3.87 -7.77 13.70
N VAL A 16 2.71 -7.12 13.83
CA VAL A 16 2.08 -6.42 12.71
C VAL A 16 3.01 -5.37 12.09
N LYS A 17 3.01 -5.33 10.76
CA LYS A 17 3.76 -4.37 9.94
C LYS A 17 2.83 -3.73 8.92
N VAL A 18 3.07 -2.47 8.58
CA VAL A 18 2.50 -1.88 7.36
C VAL A 18 3.55 -2.05 6.27
N ILE A 19 3.22 -2.87 5.28
CA ILE A 19 4.13 -3.23 4.18
C ILE A 19 3.91 -2.38 2.93
N GLY A 20 2.75 -1.72 2.81
CA GLY A 20 2.38 -0.99 1.61
C GLY A 20 0.93 -0.56 1.58
N VAL A 21 0.51 0.01 0.45
CA VAL A 21 -0.82 0.52 0.20
C VAL A 21 -1.42 -0.17 -1.02
N SER A 22 -2.66 -0.63 -0.88
CA SER A 22 -3.48 -1.08 -1.98
C SER A 22 -4.50 0.02 -2.29
N VAL A 23 -4.52 0.52 -3.52
CA VAL A 23 -5.50 1.51 -3.98
C VAL A 23 -6.34 0.93 -5.11
N ASN A 24 -7.66 1.16 -5.06
CA ASN A 24 -8.53 0.88 -6.18
C ASN A 24 -8.56 2.09 -7.12
N THR A 25 -8.10 1.91 -8.36
CA THR A 25 -8.04 2.95 -9.40
C THR A 25 -9.05 2.71 -10.53
N SER A 26 -10.11 1.92 -10.31
CA SER A 26 -11.12 1.58 -11.32
C SER A 26 -11.78 2.79 -12.00
N SER A 27 -11.79 3.94 -11.34
CA SER A 27 -12.48 5.15 -11.80
C SER A 27 -11.58 6.13 -12.57
N VAL A 28 -10.31 5.78 -12.80
CA VAL A 28 -9.32 6.62 -13.51
C VAL A 28 -8.63 5.85 -14.63
N SER A 29 -7.93 6.56 -15.50
CA SER A 29 -7.11 5.94 -16.55
C SER A 29 -5.90 5.19 -15.97
N GLU A 30 -5.24 4.36 -16.79
CA GLU A 30 -4.01 3.64 -16.39
C GLU A 30 -2.87 4.60 -16.04
N ASP A 31 -2.69 5.66 -16.83
CA ASP A 31 -1.64 6.64 -16.58
C ASP A 31 -1.88 7.40 -15.26
N GLU A 32 -3.12 7.78 -14.99
CA GLU A 32 -3.50 8.39 -13.70
C GLU A 32 -3.29 7.42 -12.53
N ALA A 33 -3.61 6.14 -12.70
CA ALA A 33 -3.39 5.10 -11.70
C ALA A 33 -1.91 4.95 -11.36
N LEU A 34 -1.03 4.89 -12.37
CA LEU A 34 0.42 4.77 -12.20
C LEU A 34 1.00 6.02 -11.52
N VAL A 35 0.61 7.21 -11.97
CA VAL A 35 1.06 8.48 -11.37
C VAL A 35 0.62 8.56 -9.92
N TYR A 36 -0.63 8.18 -9.62
CA TYR A 36 -1.14 8.18 -8.26
C TYR A 36 -0.37 7.20 -7.36
N CYS A 37 -0.23 5.94 -7.77
CA CYS A 37 0.51 4.93 -7.01
C CYS A 37 1.96 5.37 -6.74
N LYS A 38 2.63 5.95 -7.75
CA LYS A 38 3.98 6.50 -7.60
C LYS A 38 4.01 7.63 -6.57
N SER A 39 3.08 8.58 -6.66
CA SER A 39 3.02 9.71 -5.71
C SER A 39 2.79 9.26 -4.26
N VAL A 40 1.95 8.24 -4.05
CA VAL A 40 1.70 7.67 -2.72
C VAL A 40 2.95 6.95 -2.21
N THR A 41 3.65 6.24 -3.09
CA THR A 41 4.91 5.57 -2.76
C THR A 41 5.97 6.58 -2.30
N GLU A 42 6.12 7.69 -3.01
CA GLU A 42 7.04 8.77 -2.65
C GLU A 42 6.66 9.45 -1.32
N GLN A 43 5.37 9.68 -1.07
CA GLN A 43 4.88 10.33 0.15
C GLN A 43 5.04 9.46 1.39
N LEU A 44 4.85 8.14 1.26
CA LEU A 44 4.82 7.22 2.40
C LEU A 44 6.12 6.44 2.58
N GLY A 45 6.99 6.39 1.56
CA GLY A 45 8.16 5.52 1.55
C GLY A 45 7.82 4.03 1.57
N LEU A 46 6.60 3.67 1.16
CA LEU A 46 6.05 2.32 1.16
C LEU A 46 5.48 2.00 -0.23
N PRO A 47 5.58 0.76 -0.73
CA PRO A 47 5.04 0.41 -2.04
C PRO A 47 3.52 0.64 -2.09
N CYS A 48 3.05 1.24 -3.18
CA CYS A 48 1.63 1.41 -3.47
C CYS A 48 1.29 0.77 -4.82
N VAL A 49 0.23 -0.05 -4.86
CA VAL A 49 -0.22 -0.74 -6.08
C VAL A 49 -1.74 -0.70 -6.20
N ASP A 50 -2.24 -0.81 -7.44
CA ASP A 50 -3.58 -1.31 -7.70
C ASP A 50 -3.46 -2.84 -7.90
N PRO A 51 -3.99 -3.66 -6.97
CA PRO A 51 -3.79 -5.10 -7.02
C PRO A 51 -4.49 -5.76 -8.21
N ILE A 52 -5.53 -5.13 -8.78
CA ILE A 52 -6.28 -5.65 -9.93
C ILE A 52 -5.56 -5.34 -11.23
N ARG A 53 -4.95 -4.15 -11.35
CA ARG A 53 -4.27 -3.71 -12.57
C ARG A 53 -2.79 -4.08 -12.60
N HIS A 54 -2.08 -3.83 -11.51
CA HIS A 54 -0.62 -3.94 -11.42
C HIS A 54 -0.17 -5.23 -10.70
N GLY A 55 -1.10 -5.96 -10.09
CA GLY A 55 -0.80 -7.12 -9.24
C GLY A 55 -0.24 -6.71 -7.87
N VAL A 56 0.17 -7.71 -7.09
CA VAL A 56 0.58 -7.55 -5.67
C VAL A 56 2.07 -7.80 -5.41
N GLY A 57 2.88 -8.02 -6.45
CA GLY A 57 4.28 -8.44 -6.32
C GLY A 57 5.09 -7.54 -5.37
N ALA A 58 5.02 -6.22 -5.56
CA ALA A 58 5.73 -5.26 -4.72
C ALA A 58 5.30 -5.28 -3.24
N LEU A 59 4.06 -5.67 -2.93
CA LEU A 59 3.61 -5.84 -1.56
C LEU A 59 4.15 -7.14 -0.95
N VAL A 60 4.19 -8.21 -1.75
CA VAL A 60 4.72 -9.51 -1.30
C VAL A 60 6.23 -9.42 -1.03
N GLU A 61 6.99 -8.73 -1.89
CA GLU A 61 8.41 -8.49 -1.68
C GLU A 61 8.70 -7.72 -0.37
N ALA A 62 7.79 -6.85 0.05
CA ALA A 62 7.91 -6.09 1.30
C ALA A 62 7.52 -6.88 2.58
N LEU A 63 7.11 -8.15 2.46
CA LEU A 63 6.83 -9.02 3.61
C LEU A 63 8.09 -9.69 4.18
N GLU A 64 9.11 -9.90 3.34
CA GLU A 64 10.39 -10.52 3.72
C GLU A 64 11.30 -9.54 4.48
#